data_AF-A0A7S0L1P6-F1
#
_entry.id   AF-A0A7S0L1P6-F1
#
_cell.length_a   1.000
_cell.length_b   1.000
_cell.length_c   1.000
_cell.angle_alpha   90.00
_cell.angle_beta   90.00
_cell.angle_gamma   90.00
#
_symmetry.space_group_name_H-M   'P 1'
#
loop_
_entity.id
_entity.type
_entity.pdbx_description
1 polymer ?
#
loop_
_entity_poly.entity_id
_entity_poly.type
_entity_poly.pdbx_seq_one_letter_code
_entity_poly.pdbx_strand_id
1 'polypeptide(L)'
;ATAPVAVAIHPSSVNARIGRFESEYLVYAEKVRTGQLYVRDCSPLSPWALLLFGGALSSEGASLSQRARASAKNGKAKGKGQSPSLAEAVLAIDGWIKFKVPQHLEAIVLEIRSKLDRLLQQKIASPDVELSDAKRGILEAVTMLLSATPTF
;
A
#
# COMPACT_ATOMS: atom_id res chain seq x y z
N ALA A 1 13.14 13.31 -4.67
CA ALA A 1 12.04 13.33 -3.70
C ALA A 1 12.31 14.41 -2.67
N THR A 2 11.30 15.17 -2.27
CA THR A 2 11.41 16.18 -1.20
C THR A 2 11.53 15.48 0.16
N ALA A 3 12.33 16.02 1.08
CA ALA A 3 12.51 15.42 2.40
C ALA A 3 11.18 15.37 3.19
N PRO A 4 10.97 14.37 4.07
CA PRO A 4 9.80 14.32 4.94
C PRO A 4 9.71 15.56 5.83
N VAL A 5 8.50 16.09 6.01
CA VAL A 5 8.27 17.26 6.87
C VAL A 5 7.35 16.83 8.01
N ALA A 6 7.80 17.07 9.25
CA ALA A 6 6.98 16.83 10.43
C ALA A 6 5.79 17.80 10.46
N VAL A 7 4.62 17.26 10.78
CA VAL A 7 3.36 18.02 10.90
C VAL A 7 2.64 17.59 12.18
N ALA A 8 1.86 18.50 12.75
CA ALA A 8 0.94 18.19 13.84
C ALA A 8 -0.51 18.21 13.34
N ILE A 9 -1.42 17.48 14.00
CA ILE A 9 -2.86 17.63 13.75
C ILE A 9 -3.30 18.97 14.34
N HIS A 10 -4.04 19.76 13.57
CA HIS A 10 -4.51 21.07 14.02
C HIS A 10 -5.48 20.92 15.20
N PRO A 11 -5.44 21.79 16.24
CA PRO A 11 -6.32 21.69 17.41
C PRO A 11 -7.83 21.73 17.12
N SER A 12 -8.23 22.31 15.99
CA SER A 12 -9.64 22.36 15.56
C SER A 12 -10.10 21.11 14.80
N SER A 13 -9.18 20.19 14.46
CA SER A 13 -9.53 18.94 13.81
C SER A 13 -10.33 18.07 14.77
N VAL A 14 -11.33 17.34 14.27
CA VAL A 14 -12.03 16.30 15.06
C VAL A 14 -11.06 15.24 15.59
N ASN A 15 -9.93 15.05 14.89
CA ASN A 15 -8.88 14.10 15.24
C ASN A 15 -7.85 14.65 16.22
N ALA A 16 -7.94 15.92 16.64
CA ALA A 16 -6.93 16.57 17.48
C ALA A 16 -6.76 15.93 18.87
N ARG A 17 -7.80 15.26 19.36
CA ARG A 17 -7.85 14.64 20.69
C ARG A 17 -7.71 13.12 20.64
N ILE A 18 -7.54 12.53 19.46
CA ILE A 18 -7.39 11.08 19.30
C ILE A 18 -5.97 10.70 19.70
N GLY A 19 -5.83 9.93 20.78
CA GLY A 19 -4.53 9.48 21.27
C GLY A 19 -3.93 8.31 20.48
N ARG A 20 -4.77 7.52 19.80
CA ARG A 20 -4.35 6.39 18.97
C ARG A 20 -5.34 6.14 17.85
N PHE A 21 -4.83 6.03 16.62
CA PHE A 21 -5.61 5.60 15.47
C PHE A 21 -5.50 4.09 15.28
N GLU A 22 -6.52 3.49 14.65
CA GLU A 22 -6.48 2.08 14.23
C GLU A 22 -5.48 1.87 13.08
N SER A 23 -5.26 2.89 12.25
CA SER A 23 -4.25 2.92 11.18
C SER A 23 -3.20 3.98 11.45
N GLU A 24 -1.95 3.69 11.12
CA GLU A 24 -0.83 4.62 11.21
C GLU A 24 -0.81 5.66 10.06
N TYR A 25 -1.70 5.51 9.07
CA TYR A 25 -1.76 6.36 7.90
C TYR A 25 -2.96 7.30 7.93
N LEU A 26 -2.72 8.54 7.55
CA LEU A 26 -3.72 9.61 7.43
C LEU A 26 -3.60 10.24 6.05
N VAL A 27 -4.76 10.53 5.43
CA VAL A 27 -4.83 11.48 4.31
C VAL A 27 -5.27 12.83 4.83
N TYR A 28 -4.79 13.92 4.22
CA TYR A 28 -5.17 15.28 4.58
C TYR A 28 -5.52 16.09 3.33
N ALA A 29 -6.38 17.10 3.49
CA ALA A 29 -6.77 18.01 2.41
C ALA A 29 -6.03 19.35 2.50
N GLU A 30 -6.01 19.96 3.69
CA GLU A 30 -5.42 21.28 3.91
C GLU A 30 -4.26 21.22 4.90
N LYS A 31 -3.16 21.90 4.54
CA LYS A 31 -1.99 22.10 5.40
C LYS A 31 -1.79 23.60 5.63
N VAL A 32 -1.74 24.01 6.89
CA VAL A 32 -1.65 25.41 7.31
C VAL A 32 -0.40 25.64 8.15
N ARG A 33 0.21 26.83 8.02
CA ARG A 33 1.35 27.24 8.84
C ARG A 33 0.98 28.52 9.59
N THR A 34 1.02 28.44 10.91
CA THR A 34 0.90 29.60 11.80
C THR A 34 2.19 29.71 12.61
N GLY A 35 2.29 29.02 13.75
CA GLY A 35 3.52 28.84 14.51
C GLY A 35 4.33 27.62 14.08
N GLN A 36 3.67 26.47 13.92
CA GLN A 36 4.23 25.26 13.32
C GLN A 36 3.34 24.77 12.16
N LEU A 37 3.76 23.71 11.50
CA LEU A 37 3.04 23.13 10.37
C LEU A 37 1.94 22.19 10.88
N TYR A 38 0.71 22.44 10.46
CA TYR A 38 -0.46 21.66 10.86
C TYR A 38 -1.20 21.09 9.66
N VAL A 39 -1.81 19.92 9.83
CA VAL A 39 -2.88 19.40 8.96
C VAL A 39 -4.23 19.74 9.60
N ARG A 40 -5.11 20.45 8.87
CA ARG A 40 -6.39 20.89 9.43
C ARG A 40 -7.42 19.76 9.42
N ASP A 41 -7.60 19.18 8.25
CA ASP A 41 -8.54 18.09 8.03
C ASP A 41 -7.75 16.84 7.67
N CYS A 42 -7.99 15.76 8.40
CA CYS A 42 -7.40 14.46 8.11
C CYS A 42 -8.40 13.33 8.33
N SER A 43 -8.21 12.23 7.60
CA SER A 43 -9.00 11.01 7.75
C SER A 43 -8.05 9.81 7.86
N PRO A 44 -8.24 8.93 8.86
CA PRO A 44 -7.51 7.66 8.93
C PRO A 44 -7.75 6.84 7.68
N LEU A 45 -6.70 6.17 7.20
CA LEU A 45 -6.73 5.45 5.95
C LEU A 45 -6.14 4.05 6.14
N SER A 46 -6.83 3.00 5.68
CA SER A 46 -6.31 1.64 5.72
C SER A 46 -5.06 1.47 4.83
N PRO A 47 -4.05 0.69 5.25
CA PRO A 47 -2.96 0.23 4.38
C PRO A 47 -3.42 -0.32 3.04
N TRP A 48 -4.56 -1.04 3.01
CA TRP A 48 -5.13 -1.58 1.78
C TRP A 48 -5.58 -0.51 0.81
N ALA A 49 -6.14 0.58 1.32
CA ALA A 49 -6.56 1.70 0.47
C ALA A 49 -5.33 2.38 -0.17
N LEU A 50 -4.21 2.51 0.56
CA LEU A 50 -2.96 2.98 -0.02
C LEU A 50 -2.43 2.02 -1.10
N LEU A 51 -2.38 0.72 -0.82
CA LEU A 51 -1.89 -0.28 -1.79
C LEU A 51 -2.71 -0.27 -3.09
N LEU A 52 -4.04 -0.11 -3.00
CA LEU A 52 -4.95 -0.13 -4.14
C LEU A 52 -5.01 1.20 -4.91
N PHE A 53 -5.05 2.34 -4.20
CA PHE A 53 -5.35 3.66 -4.79
C PHE A 53 -4.23 4.68 -4.67
N GLY A 54 -3.12 4.35 -4.00
CA GLY A 54 -1.97 5.23 -3.86
C GLY A 54 -1.21 5.45 -5.18
N GLY A 55 -0.05 6.10 -5.11
CA GLY A 55 0.83 6.31 -6.25
C GLY A 55 1.48 5.02 -6.80
N ALA A 56 2.59 5.14 -7.51
CA ALA A 56 3.20 4.04 -8.24
C ALA A 56 3.58 2.88 -7.30
N LEU A 57 3.00 1.70 -7.54
CA LEU A 57 3.27 0.49 -6.76
C LEU A 57 4.40 -0.32 -7.38
N SER A 58 5.38 -0.67 -6.56
CA SER A 58 6.52 -1.51 -6.95
C SER A 58 6.75 -2.62 -5.93
N SER A 59 7.28 -3.76 -6.38
CA SER A 59 7.76 -4.82 -5.50
C SER A 59 9.28 -4.81 -5.42
N GLU A 60 9.82 -4.82 -4.20
CA GLU A 60 11.26 -4.93 -3.95
C GLU A 60 11.72 -6.42 -3.91
N GLY A 61 10.79 -7.38 -3.80
CA GLY A 61 11.07 -8.82 -3.63
C GLY A 61 11.56 -9.54 -4.89
N ALA A 62 11.13 -9.10 -6.08
CA ALA A 62 11.53 -9.71 -7.34
C ALA A 62 13.03 -9.49 -7.66
N SER A 63 13.60 -8.33 -7.28
CA SER A 63 14.99 -7.98 -7.60
C SER A 63 16.01 -8.60 -6.64
N LEU A 64 15.64 -8.75 -5.35
CA LEU A 64 16.53 -9.31 -4.32
C LEU A 64 16.73 -10.82 -4.50
N SER A 65 15.68 -11.54 -4.92
CA SER A 65 15.79 -12.97 -5.23
C SER A 65 16.68 -13.26 -6.44
N GLN A 66 16.71 -12.38 -7.45
CA GLN A 66 17.62 -12.47 -8.59
C GLN A 66 19.07 -12.10 -8.22
N ARG A 67 19.29 -11.06 -7.40
CA ARG A 67 20.63 -10.68 -6.91
C ARG A 67 21.22 -11.74 -5.97
N ALA A 68 20.42 -12.33 -5.09
CA ALA A 68 20.86 -13.43 -4.21
C ALA A 68 21.18 -14.71 -5.01
N ARG A 69 20.39 -15.04 -6.04
CA ARG A 69 20.66 -16.19 -6.93
C ARG A 69 21.91 -16.01 -7.79
N ALA A 70 22.23 -14.78 -8.21
CA ALA A 70 23.48 -14.49 -8.93
C ALA A 70 24.73 -14.62 -8.04
N SER A 71 24.60 -14.32 -6.73
CA SER A 71 25.71 -14.41 -5.77
C SER A 71 25.94 -15.81 -5.18
N ALA A 72 24.97 -16.73 -5.31
CA ALA A 72 25.05 -18.09 -4.76
C ALA A 72 25.85 -19.10 -5.63
N LYS A 73 26.34 -18.69 -6.81
CA LYS A 73 27.15 -19.56 -7.69
C LYS A 73 28.60 -19.77 -7.22
N ASN A 74 29.05 -19.11 -6.16
CA ASN A 74 30.44 -19.25 -5.69
C ASN A 74 30.53 -19.25 -4.15
N GLY A 75 30.25 -20.40 -3.53
CA GLY A 75 30.47 -20.56 -2.09
C GLY A 75 29.72 -21.74 -1.47
N LYS A 76 30.43 -22.85 -1.25
CA LYS A 76 29.99 -23.91 -0.32
C LYS A 76 29.89 -23.31 1.09
N ALA A 77 28.68 -23.15 1.63
CA ALA A 77 28.49 -22.92 3.06
C ALA A 77 27.29 -23.72 3.57
N LYS A 78 27.60 -24.70 4.41
CA LYS A 78 26.68 -25.58 5.13
C LYS A 78 26.07 -24.78 6.29
N GLY A 79 24.88 -24.23 6.08
CA GLY A 79 24.11 -23.48 7.08
C GLY A 79 22.89 -24.28 7.56
N LYS A 80 22.90 -24.59 8.85
CA LYS A 80 21.89 -25.32 9.63
C LYS A 80 20.49 -24.72 9.46
N GLY A 81 19.50 -25.59 9.20
CA GLY A 81 18.11 -25.21 8.92
C GLY A 81 17.49 -24.30 9.98
N GLN A 82 17.06 -23.13 9.53
CA GLN A 82 16.01 -22.35 10.18
C GLN A 82 14.69 -22.71 9.50
N SER A 83 13.65 -22.88 10.33
CA SER A 83 12.26 -23.09 9.97
C SER A 83 11.84 -22.26 8.75
N PRO A 84 10.86 -22.71 7.93
CA PRO A 84 10.41 -21.95 6.77
C PRO A 84 9.75 -20.66 7.28
N SER A 85 10.53 -19.58 7.37
CA SER A 85 9.97 -18.25 7.54
C SER A 85 9.05 -18.04 6.36
N LEU A 86 7.76 -17.79 6.62
CA LEU A 86 6.80 -17.35 5.61
C LEU A 86 7.49 -16.23 4.83
N ALA A 87 7.86 -16.50 3.58
CA ALA A 87 8.65 -15.57 2.82
C ALA A 87 7.90 -14.22 2.76
N GLU A 88 8.57 -13.15 3.13
CA GLU A 88 8.01 -11.80 3.12
C GLU A 88 8.44 -11.09 1.83
N ALA A 89 7.50 -10.37 1.23
CA ALA A 89 7.75 -9.43 0.15
C ALA A 89 7.54 -8.01 0.67
N VAL A 90 8.17 -7.04 0.02
CA VAL A 90 7.99 -5.61 0.32
C VAL A 90 7.37 -4.93 -0.87
N LEU A 91 6.18 -4.37 -0.66
CA LEU A 91 5.50 -3.51 -1.62
C LEU A 91 5.76 -2.05 -1.25
N ALA A 92 6.15 -1.23 -2.22
CA ALA A 92 6.46 0.19 -2.03
C ALA A 92 5.60 1.07 -2.94
N ILE A 93 4.94 2.07 -2.34
CA ILE A 93 4.20 3.13 -3.04
C ILE A 93 5.09 4.36 -3.14
N ASP A 94 5.29 4.84 -4.36
CA ASP A 94 6.16 5.98 -4.69
C ASP A 94 7.58 5.86 -4.12
N GLY A 95 8.01 4.63 -3.80
CA GLY A 95 9.32 4.30 -3.22
C GLY A 95 9.50 4.62 -1.73
N TRP A 96 8.52 5.23 -1.05
CA TRP A 96 8.68 5.69 0.34
C TRP A 96 7.69 5.09 1.33
N ILE A 97 6.45 4.78 0.92
CA ILE A 97 5.50 4.07 1.78
C ILE A 97 5.70 2.57 1.55
N LYS A 98 6.17 1.83 2.55
CA LYS A 98 6.56 0.42 2.41
C LYS A 98 5.70 -0.48 3.29
N PHE A 99 5.20 -1.55 2.71
CA PHE A 99 4.42 -2.57 3.39
C PHE A 99 5.12 -3.92 3.27
N LYS A 100 5.29 -4.60 4.42
CA LYS A 100 5.66 -6.01 4.41
C LYS A 100 4.39 -6.81 4.20
N VAL A 101 4.43 -7.74 3.24
CA VAL A 101 3.31 -8.63 2.97
C VAL A 101 3.83 -10.05 2.81
N PRO A 102 3.04 -11.08 3.16
CA PRO A 102 3.34 -12.45 2.76
C PRO A 102 3.59 -12.54 1.26
N GLN A 103 4.62 -13.27 0.84
CA GLN A 103 5.05 -13.37 -0.57
C GLN A 103 3.91 -13.80 -1.52
N HIS A 104 3.01 -14.66 -1.06
CA HIS A 104 1.87 -15.09 -1.87
C HIS A 104 0.86 -13.96 -2.15
N LEU A 105 0.78 -12.94 -1.29
CA LEU A 105 -0.10 -11.78 -1.50
C LEU A 105 0.50 -10.76 -2.48
N GLU A 106 1.82 -10.76 -2.68
CA GLU A 106 2.51 -9.83 -3.57
C GLU A 106 1.90 -9.84 -4.98
N ALA A 107 1.84 -11.02 -5.61
CA ALA A 107 1.29 -11.17 -6.95
C ALA A 107 -0.20 -10.82 -7.01
N ILE A 108 -0.96 -11.21 -5.98
CA ILE A 108 -2.41 -10.97 -5.90
C ILE A 108 -2.71 -9.46 -5.85
N VAL A 109 -2.01 -8.71 -4.99
CA VAL A 109 -2.22 -7.27 -4.86
C VAL A 109 -1.87 -6.53 -6.15
N LEU A 110 -0.75 -6.90 -6.79
CA LEU A 110 -0.34 -6.33 -8.07
C LEU A 110 -1.38 -6.63 -9.18
N GLU A 111 -1.91 -7.85 -9.21
CA GLU A 111 -2.91 -8.26 -10.20
C GLU A 111 -4.25 -7.55 -9.99
N ILE A 112 -4.75 -7.49 -8.75
CA ILE A 112 -6.00 -6.79 -8.41
C ILE A 112 -5.89 -5.32 -8.78
N ARG A 113 -4.77 -4.67 -8.43
CA ARG A 113 -4.54 -3.26 -8.77
C ARG A 113 -4.52 -3.04 -10.29
N SER A 114 -3.79 -3.87 -11.03
CA SER A 114 -3.73 -3.79 -12.50
C SER A 114 -5.10 -3.96 -13.16
N LYS A 115 -5.92 -4.90 -12.65
CA LYS A 115 -7.29 -5.11 -13.11
C LYS A 115 -8.20 -3.93 -12.78
N LEU A 116 -8.06 -3.35 -11.59
CA LEU A 116 -8.81 -2.17 -11.15
C LEU A 116 -8.47 -0.95 -12.01
N ASP A 117 -7.18 -0.68 -12.27
CA ASP A 117 -6.73 0.44 -13.12
C ASP A 117 -7.29 0.32 -14.53
N ARG A 118 -7.28 -0.89 -15.12
CA ARG A 118 -7.89 -1.14 -16.44
C ARG A 118 -9.40 -0.89 -16.43
N LEU A 119 -10.09 -1.30 -15.36
CA LEU A 119 -11.53 -1.07 -15.21
C LEU A 119 -11.83 0.43 -15.13
N LEU A 120 -11.06 1.19 -14.34
CA LEU A 120 -11.19 2.64 -14.23
C LEU A 120 -10.90 3.33 -15.56
N GLN A 121 -9.85 2.93 -16.29
CA GLN A 121 -9.54 3.45 -17.62
C GLN A 121 -10.67 3.20 -18.63
N GLN A 122 -11.28 2.01 -18.60
CA GLN A 122 -12.45 1.72 -19.45
C GLN A 122 -13.64 2.60 -19.09
N LYS A 123 -13.89 2.83 -17.79
CA LYS A 123 -14.95 3.72 -17.32
C LYS A 123 -14.69 5.18 -17.69
N ILE A 124 -13.44 5.62 -17.75
CA ILE A 124 -13.08 6.95 -18.25
C ILE A 124 -13.33 7.05 -19.76
N ALA A 125 -12.91 6.05 -20.53
CA ALA A 125 -13.08 6.04 -21.98
C ALA A 125 -14.55 5.89 -22.41
N SER A 126 -15.38 5.23 -21.60
CA SER A 126 -16.80 5.01 -21.86
C SER A 126 -17.59 4.93 -20.55
N PRO A 127 -18.07 6.08 -20.03
CA PRO A 127 -18.75 6.18 -18.73
C PRO A 127 -19.96 5.25 -18.57
N ASP A 128 -20.73 5.10 -19.64
CA ASP A 128 -22.00 4.36 -19.66
C ASP A 128 -21.83 2.84 -19.78
N VAL A 129 -20.60 2.33 -19.86
CA VAL A 129 -20.35 0.89 -19.97
C VAL A 129 -20.88 0.17 -18.74
N GLU A 130 -21.84 -0.73 -18.93
CA GLU A 130 -22.28 -1.61 -17.85
C GLU A 130 -21.14 -2.56 -17.42
N LEU A 131 -21.03 -2.75 -16.10
CA LEU A 131 -20.01 -3.63 -15.52
C LEU A 131 -20.46 -5.07 -15.69
N SER A 132 -19.77 -5.82 -16.56
CA SER A 132 -19.93 -7.27 -16.68
C SER A 132 -19.66 -7.98 -15.35
N ASP A 133 -20.12 -9.22 -15.21
CA ASP A 133 -19.97 -10.01 -13.97
C ASP A 133 -18.50 -10.15 -13.54
N ALA A 134 -17.58 -10.31 -14.49
CA ALA A 134 -16.14 -10.33 -14.21
C ALA A 134 -15.63 -9.01 -13.62
N LYS A 135 -16.17 -7.86 -14.05
CA LYS A 135 -15.83 -6.54 -13.50
C LYS A 135 -16.42 -6.35 -12.10
N ARG A 136 -17.60 -6.90 -11.84
CA ARG A 136 -18.21 -6.94 -10.50
C ARG A 136 -17.37 -7.74 -9.52
N GLY A 137 -16.86 -8.90 -9.92
CA GLY A 137 -15.96 -9.71 -9.09
C GLY A 137 -14.68 -8.99 -8.66
N ILE A 138 -14.13 -8.10 -9.51
CA ILE A 138 -12.99 -7.24 -9.13
C ILE A 138 -13.39 -6.23 -8.06
N LEU A 139 -14.57 -5.59 -8.19
CA LEU A 139 -15.07 -4.64 -7.20
C LEU A 139 -15.38 -5.32 -5.87
N GLU A 140 -15.92 -6.54 -5.91
CA GLU A 140 -16.13 -7.36 -4.71
C GLU A 140 -14.79 -7.70 -4.03
N ALA A 141 -13.78 -8.13 -4.77
CA ALA A 141 -12.46 -8.40 -4.23
C ALA A 141 -11.83 -7.14 -3.59
N VAL A 142 -11.94 -5.98 -4.24
CA VAL A 142 -11.51 -4.70 -3.70
C VAL A 142 -12.27 -4.35 -2.43
N THR A 143 -13.59 -4.51 -2.42
CA THR A 143 -14.43 -4.22 -1.24
C THR A 143 -14.07 -5.14 -0.07
N MET A 144 -13.82 -6.43 -0.33
CA MET A 144 -13.36 -7.39 0.67
C MET A 144 -12.00 -6.99 1.24
N LEU A 145 -11.03 -6.59 0.40
CA LEU A 145 -9.72 -6.12 0.87
C LEU A 145 -9.82 -4.84 1.72
N LEU A 146 -10.66 -3.89 1.33
CA LEU A 146 -10.87 -2.65 2.09
C LEU A 146 -11.56 -2.89 3.43
N SER A 147 -12.40 -3.92 3.51
CA SER A 147 -13.10 -4.32 4.73
C SER A 147 -12.26 -5.25 5.63
N ALA A 148 -11.15 -5.76 5.12
CA ALA A 148 -10.27 -6.64 5.87
C ALA A 148 -9.43 -5.84 6.87
N THR A 149 -9.33 -6.34 8.10
CA THR A 149 -8.39 -5.82 9.09
C THR A 149 -6.96 -6.06 8.58
N PRO A 150 -6.13 -5.02 8.42
CA PRO A 150 -4.74 -5.21 8.02
C PRO A 150 -3.99 -5.98 9.12
N THR A 151 -3.32 -7.08 8.77
CA THR A 151 -2.55 -7.92 9.71
C THR A 151 -1.04 -7.82 9.49
N PHE A 152 -0.56 -6.67 8.98
CA PHE A 152 0.85 -6.46 8.62
C PHE A 152 1.55 -5.46 9.54
#